data_AF-A0AAI9D9F1-F1
#
_entry.id   AF-A0AAI9D9F1-F1
#
_cell.length_a   1.000
_cell.length_b   1.000
_cell.length_c   1.000
_cell.angle_alpha   90.00
_cell.angle_beta   90.00
_cell.angle_gamma   90.00
#
_symmetry.space_group_name_H-M   'P 1'
#
loop_
_entity.id
_entity.type
_entity.pdbx_description
1 polymer ?
#
loop_
_entity_poly.entity_id
_entity_poly.type
_entity_poly.pdbx_seq_one_letter_code
_entity_poly.pdbx_strand_id
1 'polypeptide(L)'
;MKYKQVNNHKSIDLHEIYRDVLVLSENLVALAQAKEWEQLIARETEYVHAVENLTQLSHELGAQHPITNELVIMLQQIIENERVTKTYLQQHLDFLSKEIKQLDQTRALNNSYGQFNQPDTPKTIKPL
;
A
#
# COMPACT_ATOMS: atom_id res chain seq x y z
N MET A 1 -10.28 46.32 28.48
CA MET A 1 -11.21 45.51 27.67
C MET A 1 -11.00 45.84 26.21
N LYS A 2 -10.45 44.92 25.41
CA LYS A 2 -10.57 44.94 23.95
C LYS A 2 -10.54 43.51 23.43
N TYR A 3 -11.40 43.28 22.47
CA TYR A 3 -12.12 42.04 22.22
C TYR A 3 -11.24 40.88 21.77
N LYS A 4 -11.52 39.74 22.41
CA LYS A 4 -11.16 38.39 22.02
C LYS A 4 -11.70 38.13 20.60
N GLN A 5 -10.87 38.30 19.58
CA GLN A 5 -11.15 37.77 18.26
C GLN A 5 -10.58 36.35 18.22
N VAL A 6 -11.33 35.42 18.79
CA VAL A 6 -11.17 34.00 18.44
C VAL A 6 -11.73 33.89 17.03
N ASN A 7 -10.89 34.19 16.04
CA ASN A 7 -11.22 33.95 14.64
C ASN A 7 -11.15 32.43 14.45
N ASN A 8 -12.21 31.76 14.90
CA ASN A 8 -12.53 30.40 14.56
C ASN A 8 -13.11 30.41 13.14
N HIS A 9 -12.29 30.81 12.17
CA HIS A 9 -12.50 30.48 10.78
C HIS A 9 -11.39 29.48 10.50
N LYS A 10 -11.75 28.23 10.23
CA LYS A 10 -10.85 27.24 9.65
C LYS A 10 -10.35 27.83 8.33
N SER A 11 -9.29 28.65 8.36
CA SER A 11 -8.51 28.96 7.17
C SER A 11 -7.88 27.63 6.85
N ILE A 12 -8.39 26.98 5.83
CA ILE A 12 -7.78 25.77 5.31
C ILE A 12 -6.35 26.17 4.94
N ASP A 13 -5.40 25.84 5.82
CA ASP A 13 -4.00 26.18 5.61
C ASP A 13 -3.43 25.14 4.67
N LEU A 14 -2.97 25.59 3.50
CA LEU A 14 -2.35 24.72 2.52
C LEU A 14 -1.22 23.92 3.17
N HIS A 15 -0.47 24.52 4.10
CA HIS A 15 0.59 23.85 4.84
C HIS A 15 0.10 22.68 5.71
N GLU A 16 -1.04 22.84 6.37
CA GLU A 16 -1.62 21.80 7.22
C GLU A 16 -2.01 20.58 6.37
N ILE A 17 -2.57 20.80 5.19
CA ILE A 17 -2.95 19.71 4.27
C ILE A 17 -1.72 18.98 3.74
N TYR A 18 -0.69 19.71 3.30
CA TYR A 18 0.57 19.09 2.86
C TYR A 18 1.22 18.26 3.97
N ARG A 19 1.19 18.77 5.21
CA ARG A 19 1.67 18.05 6.39
C ARG A 19 0.86 16.78 6.65
N ASP A 20 -0.46 16.86 6.60
CA ASP A 20 -1.33 15.71 6.85
C ASP A 20 -1.08 14.59 5.84
N VAL A 21 -0.96 14.93 4.55
CA VAL A 21 -0.62 13.96 3.50
C VAL A 21 0.78 13.38 3.71
N LEU A 22 1.75 14.20 4.12
CA LEU A 22 3.10 13.72 4.45
C LEU A 22 3.07 12.70 5.59
N VAL A 23 2.38 12.99 6.69
CA VAL A 23 2.26 12.07 7.83
C VAL A 23 1.58 10.77 7.42
N LEU A 24 0.53 10.83 6.59
CA LEU A 24 -0.11 9.64 6.03
C LEU A 24 0.87 8.83 5.17
N SER A 25 1.66 9.48 4.31
CA SER A 25 2.67 8.80 3.48
C SER A 25 3.75 8.12 4.32
N GLU A 26 4.22 8.75 5.40
CA GLU A 26 5.19 8.16 6.33
C GLU A 26 4.60 6.95 7.07
N ASN A 27 3.31 7.03 7.45
CA ASN A 27 2.60 5.91 8.06
C ASN A 27 2.53 4.71 7.11
N LEU A 28 2.20 4.93 5.84
CA LEU A 28 2.18 3.87 4.82
C LEU A 28 3.56 3.22 4.65
N VAL A 29 4.63 4.01 4.63
CA VAL A 29 6.00 3.48 4.60
C VAL A 29 6.29 2.61 5.82
N ALA A 30 5.91 3.07 7.02
CA ALA A 30 6.11 2.31 8.25
C ALA A 30 5.34 0.97 8.24
N LEU A 31 4.09 0.97 7.76
CA LEU A 31 3.29 -0.25 7.59
C LEU A 31 3.91 -1.21 6.56
N ALA A 32 4.42 -0.68 5.45
CA ALA A 32 5.11 -1.46 4.42
C ALA A 32 6.37 -2.14 4.96
N GLN A 33 7.16 -1.41 5.77
CA GLN A 33 8.35 -1.94 6.43
C GLN A 33 8.00 -3.00 7.49
N ALA A 34 6.90 -2.80 8.22
CA ALA A 34 6.37 -3.75 9.19
C ALA A 34 5.73 -4.99 8.55
N LYS A 35 5.55 -5.01 7.21
CA LYS A 35 4.84 -6.07 6.46
C LYS A 35 3.36 -6.21 6.86
N GLU A 36 2.76 -5.13 7.35
CA GLU A 36 1.35 -5.06 7.76
C GLU A 36 0.46 -4.72 6.55
N TRP A 37 0.42 -5.62 5.57
CA TRP A 37 -0.17 -5.34 4.24
C TRP A 37 -1.68 -5.09 4.28
N GLU A 38 -2.43 -5.81 5.12
CA GLU A 38 -3.87 -5.60 5.28
C GLU A 38 -4.18 -4.19 5.79
N GLN A 39 -3.38 -3.71 6.75
CA GLN A 39 -3.53 -2.35 7.30
C GLN A 39 -3.11 -1.29 6.27
N LEU A 40 -2.06 -1.57 5.50
CA LEU A 40 -1.62 -0.69 4.41
C LEU A 40 -2.72 -0.52 3.35
N ILE A 41 -3.33 -1.62 2.90
CA ILE A 41 -4.42 -1.59 1.91
C ILE A 41 -5.63 -0.84 2.46
N ALA A 42 -6.01 -1.06 3.73
CA ALA A 42 -7.13 -0.37 4.34
C ALA A 42 -6.93 1.16 4.40
N ARG A 43 -5.67 1.62 4.50
CA ARG A 43 -5.29 3.04 4.55
C ARG A 43 -5.02 3.65 3.17
N GLU A 44 -4.88 2.84 2.13
CA GLU A 44 -4.62 3.31 0.76
C GLU A 44 -5.73 4.24 0.26
N THR A 45 -7.00 3.87 0.48
CA THR A 45 -8.14 4.70 0.05
C THR A 45 -8.16 6.05 0.75
N GLU A 46 -7.80 6.09 2.04
CA GLU A 46 -7.68 7.34 2.81
C GLU A 46 -6.55 8.22 2.25
N TYR A 47 -5.40 7.62 1.92
CA TYR A 47 -4.28 8.34 1.31
C TYR A 47 -4.61 8.89 -0.08
N VAL A 48 -5.24 8.10 -0.96
CA VAL A 48 -5.64 8.53 -2.31
C VAL A 48 -6.59 9.72 -2.21
N HIS A 49 -7.60 9.65 -1.35
CA HIS A 49 -8.51 10.79 -1.14
C HIS A 49 -7.80 12.01 -0.55
N ALA A 50 -6.83 11.83 0.34
CA ALA A 50 -6.05 12.94 0.89
C ALA A 50 -5.19 13.63 -0.20
N VAL A 51 -4.59 12.86 -1.12
CA VAL A 51 -3.82 13.39 -2.26
C VAL A 51 -4.73 14.07 -3.29
N GLU A 52 -5.91 13.52 -3.57
CA GLU A 52 -6.91 14.17 -4.44
C GLU A 52 -7.33 15.53 -3.88
N ASN A 53 -7.68 15.57 -2.58
CA ASN A 53 -8.03 16.81 -1.88
C ASN A 53 -6.88 17.81 -1.89
N LEU A 54 -5.66 17.35 -1.63
CA LEU A 54 -4.45 18.17 -1.70
C LEU A 54 -4.29 18.81 -3.09
N THR A 55 -4.46 18.03 -4.15
CA THR A 55 -4.29 18.49 -5.54
C THR A 55 -5.36 19.52 -5.90
N GLN A 56 -6.62 19.25 -5.56
CA GLN A 56 -7.73 20.18 -5.81
C GLN A 56 -7.52 21.51 -5.06
N LEU A 57 -7.22 21.44 -3.77
CA LEU A 57 -7.03 22.64 -2.95
C LEU A 57 -5.76 23.41 -3.32
N SER A 58 -4.69 22.72 -3.72
CA SER A 58 -3.48 23.38 -4.24
C SER A 58 -3.75 24.13 -5.55
N HIS A 59 -4.62 23.60 -6.41
CA HIS A 59 -5.03 24.29 -7.63
C HIS A 59 -5.91 25.52 -7.32
N GLU A 60 -6.87 25.39 -6.41
CA GLU A 60 -7.78 26.48 -6.02
C GLU A 60 -7.06 27.61 -5.24
N LEU A 61 -6.14 27.25 -4.33
CA LEU A 61 -5.42 28.17 -3.47
C LEU A 61 -4.11 28.68 -4.09
N GLY A 62 -3.50 27.93 -5.01
CA GLY A 62 -2.27 28.34 -5.70
C GLY A 62 -2.44 29.56 -6.60
N ALA A 63 -3.68 29.87 -6.99
CA ALA A 63 -4.02 31.13 -7.65
C ALA A 63 -4.01 32.34 -6.68
N GLN A 64 -4.11 32.10 -5.37
CA GLN A 64 -4.25 33.13 -4.33
C GLN A 64 -3.01 33.24 -3.43
N HIS A 65 -2.25 32.14 -3.27
CA HIS A 65 -1.07 32.07 -2.40
C HIS A 65 0.16 31.61 -3.17
N PRO A 66 1.33 32.25 -2.99
CA PRO A 66 2.56 31.84 -3.63
C PRO A 66 3.01 30.48 -3.09
N ILE A 67 3.34 29.55 -3.99
CA ILE A 67 3.96 28.27 -3.63
C ILE A 67 5.33 28.57 -3.00
N THR A 68 5.51 28.14 -1.76
CA THR A 68 6.77 28.31 -1.02
C THR A 68 7.71 27.13 -1.25
N ASN A 69 9.01 27.38 -1.07
CA ASN A 69 10.04 26.31 -1.18
C ASN A 69 9.80 25.18 -0.17
N GLU A 70 9.21 25.46 0.98
CA GLU A 70 8.87 24.46 2.00
C GLU A 70 7.81 23.46 1.49
N LEU A 71 6.76 23.94 0.81
CA LEU A 71 5.73 23.06 0.23
C LEU A 71 6.31 22.16 -0.87
N VAL A 72 7.26 22.68 -1.65
CA VAL A 72 7.98 21.88 -2.65
C VAL A 72 8.79 20.77 -2.00
N ILE A 73 9.49 21.06 -0.90
CA ILE A 73 10.24 20.04 -0.14
C ILE A 73 9.30 18.97 0.42
N MET A 74 8.16 19.37 1.01
CA MET A 74 7.17 18.40 1.51
C MET A 74 6.62 17.51 0.40
N LEU A 75 6.31 18.07 -0.76
CA LEU A 75 5.85 17.29 -1.91
C LEU A 75 6.91 16.28 -2.38
N GLN A 76 8.18 16.69 -2.42
CA GLN A 76 9.28 15.78 -2.77
C GLN A 76 9.39 14.62 -1.78
N GLN A 77 9.20 14.88 -0.48
CA GLN A 77 9.19 13.83 0.55
C GLN A 77 8.02 12.86 0.36
N ILE A 78 6.81 13.36 0.07
CA ILE A 78 5.64 12.53 -0.24
C ILE A 78 5.93 11.62 -1.44
N ILE A 79 6.49 12.17 -2.53
CA ILE A 79 6.83 11.40 -3.73
C ILE A 79 7.87 10.32 -3.44
N GLU A 80 8.88 10.61 -2.62
CA GLU A 80 9.88 9.62 -2.24
C GLU A 80 9.28 8.52 -1.35
N ASN A 81 8.41 8.87 -0.40
CA ASN A 81 7.68 7.91 0.43
C ASN A 81 6.80 6.97 -0.41
N GLU A 82 6.14 7.48 -1.45
CA GLU A 82 5.41 6.65 -2.40
C GLU A 82 6.31 5.67 -3.13
N ARG A 83 7.48 6.14 -3.61
CA ARG A 83 8.44 5.30 -4.33
C ARG A 83 8.92 4.14 -3.45
N VAL A 84 9.22 4.43 -2.19
CA VAL A 84 9.62 3.44 -1.18
C VAL A 84 8.50 2.43 -0.95
N THR A 85 7.28 2.90 -0.68
CA THR A 85 6.11 2.04 -0.43
C THR A 85 5.84 1.11 -1.62
N LYS A 86 5.87 1.63 -2.86
CA LYS A 86 5.73 0.84 -4.10
C LYS A 86 6.81 -0.25 -4.23
N THR A 87 8.04 0.07 -3.87
CA THR A 87 9.15 -0.90 -3.91
C THR A 87 8.91 -2.06 -2.95
N TYR A 88 8.47 -1.78 -1.72
CA TYR A 88 8.14 -2.82 -0.72
C TYR A 88 6.97 -3.69 -1.17
N LEU A 89 5.91 -3.09 -1.73
CA LEU A 89 4.78 -3.81 -2.30
C LEU A 89 5.19 -4.77 -3.43
N GLN A 90 6.03 -4.31 -4.36
CA GLN A 90 6.55 -5.16 -5.45
C GLN A 90 7.37 -6.33 -4.91
N GLN A 91 8.26 -6.09 -3.95
CA GLN A 91 9.04 -7.17 -3.32
C GLN A 91 8.14 -8.21 -2.64
N HIS A 92 7.06 -7.77 -2.00
CA HIS A 92 6.10 -8.69 -1.38
C HIS A 92 5.35 -9.52 -2.43
N LEU A 93 4.91 -8.90 -3.53
CA LEU A 93 4.26 -9.61 -4.64
C LEU A 93 5.19 -10.63 -5.30
N ASP A 94 6.46 -10.29 -5.50
CA ASP A 94 7.47 -11.21 -6.03
C ASP A 94 7.68 -12.41 -5.12
N PHE A 95 7.73 -12.17 -3.80
CA PHE A 95 7.80 -13.23 -2.79
C PHE A 95 6.58 -14.15 -2.87
N LEU A 96 5.36 -13.60 -2.85
CA LEU A 96 4.12 -14.39 -2.95
C LEU A 96 4.06 -15.19 -4.25
N SER A 97 4.45 -14.59 -5.38
CA SER A 97 4.51 -15.26 -6.69
C SER A 97 5.46 -16.45 -6.68
N LYS A 98 6.62 -16.31 -6.02
CA LYS A 98 7.58 -17.39 -5.87
C LYS A 98 7.04 -18.52 -4.99
N GLU A 99 6.42 -18.19 -3.87
CA GLU A 99 5.82 -19.19 -2.95
C GLU A 99 4.70 -19.98 -3.65
N ILE A 100 3.82 -19.32 -4.40
CA ILE A 100 2.75 -19.98 -5.16
C ILE A 100 3.35 -20.96 -6.19
N LYS A 101 4.38 -20.53 -6.94
CA LYS A 101 5.06 -21.41 -7.91
C LYS A 101 5.67 -22.65 -7.26
N GLN A 102 6.26 -22.50 -6.07
CA GLN A 102 6.80 -23.63 -5.31
C GLN A 102 5.70 -24.57 -4.80
N LEU A 103 4.57 -24.03 -4.34
CA LEU A 103 3.42 -24.83 -3.92
C LEU A 103 2.82 -25.61 -5.09
N ASP A 104 2.73 -25.01 -6.27
CA ASP A 104 2.22 -25.69 -7.47
C ASP A 104 3.16 -26.81 -7.93
N GLN A 105 4.48 -26.58 -7.91
CA GLN A 105 5.47 -27.64 -8.14
C GLN A 105 5.35 -28.76 -7.10
N THR A 106 5.19 -28.41 -5.82
CA THR A 106 5.00 -29.39 -4.74
C THR A 106 3.71 -30.19 -4.92
N ARG A 107 2.60 -29.54 -5.31
CA ARG A 107 1.33 -30.22 -5.63
C ARG A 107 1.46 -31.13 -6.84
N ALA A 108 2.15 -30.68 -7.90
CA ALA A 108 2.40 -31.50 -9.08
C ALA A 108 3.21 -32.76 -8.74
N LEU A 109 4.28 -32.62 -7.94
CA LEU A 109 5.06 -33.75 -7.46
C LEU A 109 4.23 -34.66 -6.55
N ASN A 110 3.52 -34.10 -5.56
CA ASN A 110 2.70 -34.88 -4.64
C ASN A 110 1.56 -35.62 -5.38
N ASN A 111 0.93 -34.99 -6.37
CA ASN A 111 -0.06 -35.66 -7.23
C ASN A 111 0.59 -36.77 -8.08
N SER A 112 1.76 -36.50 -8.66
CA SER A 112 2.48 -37.46 -9.48
C SER A 112 2.94 -38.68 -8.67
N TYR A 113 3.37 -38.51 -7.42
CA TYR A 113 3.83 -39.61 -6.57
C TYR A 113 2.72 -40.23 -5.71
N GLY A 114 1.66 -39.48 -5.37
CA GLY A 114 0.47 -39.98 -4.67
C GLY A 114 -0.34 -40.98 -5.49
N GLN A 115 -0.25 -40.93 -6.82
CA GLN A 115 -0.84 -41.93 -7.71
C GLN A 115 -0.08 -43.27 -7.72
N PHE A 116 1.19 -43.31 -7.32
CA PHE A 116 1.99 -44.55 -7.25
C PHE A 116 1.89 -45.28 -5.91
N ASN A 117 1.24 -44.69 -4.90
CA ASN A 117 1.03 -45.32 -3.59
C ASN A 117 -0.24 -46.19 -3.52
N GLN A 118 -0.94 -46.40 -4.64
CA GLN A 118 -1.87 -47.52 -4.74
C GLN A 118 -1.04 -48.78 -5.04
N PRO A 119 -0.87 -49.71 -4.08
CA PRO A 119 -0.27 -50.98 -4.43
C PRO A 119 -1.18 -51.64 -5.46
N ASP A 120 -0.63 -51.88 -6.66
CA ASP A 120 -1.23 -52.74 -7.67
C ASP A 120 -1.61 -54.06 -7.01
N THR A 121 -2.85 -54.19 -6.54
CA THR A 121 -3.39 -55.48 -6.16
C THR A 121 -3.44 -56.30 -7.44
N PRO A 122 -2.72 -57.42 -7.54
CA PRO A 122 -2.71 -58.22 -8.75
C PRO A 122 -4.14 -58.64 -9.07
N LYS A 123 -4.62 -58.32 -10.27
CA LYS A 123 -5.85 -58.91 -10.81
C LYS A 123 -5.68 -60.43 -10.79
N THR A 124 -6.25 -61.06 -9.78
CA THR A 124 -6.33 -62.51 -9.69
C THR A 124 -7.30 -62.97 -10.77
N ILE A 125 -6.74 -63.39 -11.90
CA ILE A 125 -7.46 -64.12 -12.93
C ILE A 125 -7.77 -65.50 -12.34
N LYS A 126 -9.03 -65.75 -11.96
CA LYS A 126 -9.51 -67.12 -11.72
C LYS A 126 -9.89 -67.74 -13.06
N PRO A 127 -9.31 -68.89 -13.46
CA PRO A 127 -9.78 -69.64 -14.61
C PRO A 127 -10.99 -70.51 -14.23
N LEU A 128 -11.86 -70.65 -15.23
CA LEU A 128 -12.98 -71.58 -15.46
C LEU A 128 -13.88 -71.98 -14.27
#